data_AF-A0A1Y1KB02-F1
#
_entry.id   AF-A0A1Y1KB02-F1
#
_cell.length_a   1.000
_cell.length_b   1.000
_cell.length_c   1.000
_cell.angle_alpha   90.00
_cell.angle_beta   90.00
_cell.angle_gamma   90.00
#
_symmetry.space_group_name_H-M   'P 1'
#
loop_
_entity.id
_entity.type
_entity.pdbx_description
1 polymer ?
#
loop_
_entity_poly.entity_id
_entity_poly.type
_entity_poly.pdbx_seq_one_letter_code
_entity_poly.pdbx_strand_id
1 'polypeptide(L)'
;MINKSIVSAITLIGSAVGVVCYFYRRSRKICWKPIGTVGDLLIYPLKSGRRVSIKSAFCTQFGLEAGMLKDRCLVVYNEETKAFQTARNFPRLLLIETKTNKGGFTLISPGTVPLGITIPKLGNSREDYVVCVPSHCYLPHLMYFQDVEW
;
A
#
# COMPACT_ATOMS: atom_id res chain seq x y z
N MET A 1 -47.29 9.70 -54.54
CA MET A 1 -47.27 10.69 -53.44
C MET A 1 -47.39 9.92 -52.12
N ILE A 2 -46.34 9.86 -51.32
CA ILE A 2 -46.40 9.15 -50.02
C ILE A 2 -47.30 9.97 -49.09
N ASN A 3 -48.27 9.31 -48.47
CA ASN A 3 -49.22 9.97 -47.58
C ASN A 3 -48.48 10.52 -46.34
N LYS A 4 -48.55 11.83 -46.13
CA LYS A 4 -47.91 12.53 -45.00
C LYS A 4 -48.34 11.94 -43.64
N SER A 5 -49.56 11.41 -43.55
CA SER A 5 -50.06 10.72 -42.36
C SER A 5 -49.35 9.40 -42.07
N ILE A 6 -48.93 8.66 -43.11
CA ILE A 6 -48.16 7.42 -42.94
C ILE A 6 -46.76 7.73 -42.42
N VAL A 7 -46.12 8.78 -42.95
CA VAL A 7 -44.78 9.22 -42.50
C VAL A 7 -44.82 9.66 -41.04
N SER A 8 -45.87 10.39 -40.63
CA SER A 8 -46.06 10.82 -39.24
C SER A 8 -46.28 9.66 -38.27
N ALA A 9 -46.96 8.59 -38.70
CA ALA A 9 -47.19 7.43 -37.86
C ALA A 9 -45.88 6.64 -37.62
N ILE A 10 -45.05 6.49 -38.65
CA ILE A 10 -43.78 5.76 -38.56
C ILE A 10 -42.79 6.47 -37.61
N THR A 11 -42.70 7.79 -37.65
CA THR A 11 -41.81 8.56 -36.76
C THR A 11 -42.22 8.49 -35.29
N LEU A 12 -43.53 8.51 -35.01
CA LEU A 12 -44.04 8.35 -33.63
C LEU A 12 -43.76 6.95 -33.10
N ILE A 13 -43.99 5.90 -33.89
CA ILE A 13 -43.73 4.52 -33.48
C ILE A 13 -42.23 4.30 -33.26
N GLY A 14 -41.39 4.76 -34.20
CA GLY A 14 -39.94 4.64 -34.08
C GLY A 14 -39.37 5.33 -32.84
N SER A 15 -39.87 6.53 -32.51
CA SER A 15 -39.44 7.25 -31.31
C SER A 15 -39.91 6.57 -30.02
N ALA A 16 -41.15 6.08 -29.96
CA ALA A 16 -41.66 5.33 -28.81
C ALA A 16 -40.86 4.04 -28.57
N VAL A 17 -40.59 3.26 -29.62
CA VAL A 17 -39.75 2.05 -29.54
C VAL A 17 -38.32 2.40 -29.09
N GLY A 18 -37.75 3.47 -29.65
CA GLY A 18 -36.41 3.95 -29.26
C GLY A 18 -36.34 4.31 -27.78
N VAL A 19 -37.34 5.01 -27.26
CA VAL A 19 -37.44 5.41 -25.84
C VAL A 19 -37.55 4.18 -24.94
N VAL A 20 -38.45 3.24 -25.27
CA VAL A 20 -38.61 1.98 -24.50
C VAL A 20 -37.32 1.17 -24.49
N CYS A 21 -36.67 0.99 -25.65
CA CYS A 21 -35.38 0.30 -25.77
C CYS A 21 -34.27 1.01 -24.97
N TYR A 22 -34.22 2.34 -24.98
CA TYR A 22 -33.25 3.11 -24.19
C TYR A 22 -33.45 2.88 -22.69
N PHE A 23 -34.69 2.96 -22.18
CA PHE A 23 -34.98 2.71 -20.77
C PHE A 23 -34.74 1.26 -20.36
N TYR A 24 -35.02 0.29 -21.24
CA TYR A 24 -34.73 -1.12 -20.99
C TYR A 24 -33.22 -1.39 -20.93
N ARG A 25 -32.43 -0.82 -21.84
CA ARG A 25 -30.96 -0.91 -21.81
C ARG A 25 -30.36 -0.21 -20.60
N ARG A 26 -30.87 0.96 -20.24
CA ARG A 26 -30.44 1.71 -19.06
C ARG A 26 -30.79 0.99 -17.75
N SER A 27 -31.86 0.19 -17.75
CA SER A 27 -32.29 -0.62 -16.61
C SER A 27 -31.58 -1.97 -16.51
N ARG A 28 -30.57 -2.25 -17.35
CA ARG A 28 -29.66 -3.38 -17.16
C ARG A 28 -28.85 -3.12 -15.89
N LYS A 29 -29.42 -3.56 -14.76
CA LYS A 29 -28.78 -3.52 -13.45
C LYS A 29 -27.45 -4.25 -13.56
N ILE A 30 -26.37 -3.58 -13.17
CA ILE A 30 -25.08 -4.23 -12.99
C ILE A 30 -25.27 -5.26 -11.88
N CYS A 31 -25.32 -6.54 -12.25
CA CYS A 31 -25.38 -7.63 -11.29
C CYS A 31 -23.97 -7.90 -10.79
N TRP A 32 -23.67 -7.44 -9.57
CA TRP A 32 -22.43 -7.80 -8.89
C TRP A 32 -22.43 -9.30 -8.60
N LYS A 33 -21.43 -10.01 -9.12
CA LYS A 33 -21.19 -11.42 -8.81
C LYS A 33 -19.99 -11.51 -7.86
N PRO A 34 -20.12 -12.15 -6.69
CA PRO A 34 -18.99 -12.38 -5.80
C PRO A 34 -17.99 -13.33 -6.49
N ILE A 35 -16.73 -12.94 -6.55
CA ILE A 35 -15.65 -13.71 -7.21
C ILE A 35 -14.71 -14.39 -6.21
N GLY A 36 -14.84 -14.08 -4.91
CA GLY A 36 -14.02 -14.69 -3.87
C GLY A 36 -14.03 -13.90 -2.57
N THR A 37 -13.29 -14.42 -1.59
CA THR A 37 -13.07 -13.81 -0.28
C THR A 37 -11.57 -13.63 -0.06
N VAL A 38 -11.19 -12.58 0.67
CA VAL A 38 -9.80 -12.36 1.06
C VAL A 38 -9.38 -13.45 2.05
N GLY A 39 -8.33 -14.20 1.74
CA GLY A 39 -7.79 -15.26 2.61
C GLY A 39 -6.98 -14.67 3.76
N ASP A 40 -5.87 -13.99 3.42
CA ASP A 40 -4.99 -13.35 4.39
C ASP A 40 -4.74 -11.89 4.01
N LEU A 41 -4.69 -11.03 5.03
CA LEU A 41 -4.28 -9.63 4.89
C LEU A 41 -2.87 -9.45 5.45
N LEU A 42 -1.96 -8.98 4.61
CA LEU A 42 -0.54 -8.85 4.92
C LEU A 42 -0.10 -7.40 4.69
N ILE A 43 0.66 -6.85 5.63
CA ILE A 43 1.25 -5.52 5.53
C ILE A 43 2.77 -5.60 5.63
N TYR A 44 3.48 -4.71 4.93
CA TYR A 44 4.94 -4.67 4.90
C TYR A 44 5.44 -3.29 5.35
N PRO A 45 5.54 -3.02 6.66
CA PRO A 45 5.92 -1.69 7.15
C PRO A 45 7.31 -1.24 6.66
N LEU A 46 8.26 -2.19 6.57
CA LEU A 46 9.59 -2.00 6.01
C LEU A 46 9.66 -2.54 4.58
N LYS A 47 10.13 -1.72 3.63
CA LYS A 47 10.40 -2.15 2.26
C LYS A 47 11.39 -3.32 2.26
N SER A 48 11.01 -4.42 1.61
CA SER A 48 11.78 -5.67 1.59
C SER A 48 12.01 -6.29 2.98
N GLY A 49 11.23 -5.88 3.98
CA GLY A 49 11.21 -6.49 5.31
C GLY A 49 10.23 -7.66 5.41
N ARG A 50 10.13 -8.24 6.61
CA ARG A 50 9.20 -9.34 6.87
C ARG A 50 7.75 -8.86 6.89
N ARG A 51 6.85 -9.70 6.37
CA ARG A 51 5.40 -9.46 6.40
C ARG A 51 4.85 -9.48 7.82
N VAL A 52 3.82 -8.67 8.07
CA VAL A 52 2.97 -8.75 9.27
C VAL A 52 1.58 -9.17 8.84
N SER A 53 1.05 -10.22 9.46
CA SER A 53 -0.34 -10.62 9.26
C SER A 53 -1.26 -9.77 10.13
N ILE A 54 -2.34 -9.27 9.54
CA ILE A 54 -3.32 -8.42 10.19
C ILE A 54 -4.73 -8.93 9.89
N LYS A 55 -5.68 -8.65 10.79
CA LYS A 55 -7.08 -9.06 10.63
C LYS A 55 -7.92 -8.05 9.84
N SER A 56 -7.56 -6.78 9.93
CA SER A 56 -8.27 -5.66 9.31
C SER A 56 -7.32 -4.49 9.07
N ALA A 57 -7.56 -3.74 8.00
CA ALA A 57 -6.87 -2.48 7.71
C ALA A 57 -7.82 -1.50 7.05
N PHE A 58 -7.48 -0.22 7.13
CA PHE A 58 -8.04 0.84 6.32
C PHE A 58 -7.35 0.86 4.96
N CYS A 59 -8.13 0.91 3.89
CA CYS A 59 -7.62 1.15 2.54
C CYS A 59 -7.49 2.67 2.35
N THR A 60 -6.26 3.15 2.30
CA THR A 60 -5.95 4.57 2.04
C THR A 60 -5.46 4.75 0.60
N GLN A 61 -5.32 6.00 0.15
CA GLN A 61 -4.73 6.30 -1.16
C GLN A 61 -3.29 5.77 -1.30
N PHE A 62 -2.55 5.64 -0.19
CA PHE A 62 -1.15 5.20 -0.17
C PHE A 62 -0.98 3.70 0.09
N GLY A 63 -2.07 2.99 0.42
CA GLY A 63 -2.04 1.56 0.74
C GLY A 63 -2.78 1.22 2.02
N LEU A 64 -2.50 0.03 2.56
CA LEU A 64 -3.14 -0.46 3.78
C LEU A 64 -2.58 0.24 5.01
N GLU A 65 -3.46 0.58 5.95
CA GLU A 65 -3.11 1.14 7.25
C GLU A 65 -3.82 0.39 8.38
N ALA A 66 -3.06 -0.15 9.33
CA ALA A 66 -3.55 -0.89 10.47
C ALA A 66 -3.00 -0.29 11.77
N GLY A 67 -3.77 0.62 12.36
CA GLY A 67 -3.33 1.38 13.54
C GLY A 67 -2.15 2.27 13.19
N MET A 68 -0.98 1.97 13.74
CA MET A 68 0.26 2.71 13.44
C MET A 68 1.09 2.07 12.30
N LEU A 69 0.74 0.86 11.87
CA LEU A 69 1.45 0.21 10.77
C LEU A 69 0.86 0.70 9.44
N LYS A 70 1.72 1.27 8.61
CA LYS A 70 1.39 1.72 7.25
C LYS A 70 2.17 0.86 6.26
N ASP A 71 1.56 0.53 5.14
CA ASP A 71 2.22 -0.28 4.13
C ASP A 71 3.39 0.49 3.51
N ARG A 72 4.58 -0.12 3.52
CA ARG A 72 5.84 0.39 2.96
C ARG A 72 6.21 1.81 3.42
N CYS A 73 5.94 2.13 4.68
CA CYS A 73 6.25 3.46 5.23
C CYS A 73 7.74 3.66 5.54
N LEU A 74 8.54 2.59 5.64
CA LEU A 74 9.98 2.66 5.85
C LEU A 74 10.77 2.10 4.67
N VAL A 75 11.92 2.70 4.42
CA VAL A 75 12.91 2.23 3.45
C VAL A 75 14.30 2.29 4.08
N VAL A 76 15.11 1.26 3.84
CA VAL A 76 16.54 1.30 4.15
C VAL A 76 17.24 1.94 2.96
N TYR A 77 18.11 2.90 3.23
CA TYR A 77 18.93 3.55 2.20
C TYR A 77 20.34 3.79 2.73
N ASN A 78 21.31 3.89 1.82
CA ASN A 78 22.66 4.27 2.16
C ASN A 78 22.74 5.79 2.32
N GLU A 79 23.32 6.27 3.41
CA GLU A 79 23.30 7.68 3.76
C GLU A 79 24.10 8.56 2.80
N GLU A 80 25.22 8.07 2.27
CA GLU A 80 26.11 8.83 1.39
C GLU A 80 25.56 8.88 -0.04
N THR A 81 25.23 7.72 -0.59
CA THR A 81 24.79 7.57 -1.99
C THR A 81 23.30 7.83 -2.17
N LYS A 82 22.53 7.88 -1.07
CA LYS A 82 21.05 7.93 -1.04
C LYS A 82 20.36 6.78 -1.80
N ALA A 83 21.10 5.73 -2.15
CA ALA A 83 20.57 4.57 -2.83
C ALA A 83 19.72 3.72 -1.87
N PHE A 84 18.52 3.34 -2.31
CA PHE A 84 17.66 2.45 -1.54
C PHE A 84 18.21 1.02 -1.56
N GLN A 85 18.15 0.36 -0.41
CA GLN A 85 18.56 -1.02 -0.24
C GLN A 85 17.34 -1.94 -0.27
N THR A 86 17.46 -3.05 -0.99
CA THR A 86 16.38 -4.05 -1.13
C THR A 86 16.88 -5.44 -0.81
N ALA A 87 15.95 -6.39 -0.64
CA ALA A 87 16.30 -7.79 -0.38
C ALA A 87 17.09 -8.47 -1.52
N ARG A 88 17.18 -7.86 -2.72
CA ARG A 88 18.04 -8.37 -3.80
C ARG A 88 19.52 -8.26 -3.45
N ASN A 89 19.91 -7.13 -2.87
CA ASN A 89 21.29 -6.83 -2.50
C ASN A 89 21.54 -7.18 -1.02
N PHE A 90 20.51 -7.04 -0.17
CA PHE A 90 20.57 -7.31 1.26
C PHE A 90 19.46 -8.29 1.69
N PRO A 91 19.60 -9.60 1.41
CA PRO A 91 18.57 -10.61 1.73
C PRO A 91 18.19 -10.67 3.22
N ARG A 92 19.11 -10.28 4.11
CA ARG A 92 18.89 -10.23 5.56
C ARG A 92 17.78 -9.27 5.98
N LEU A 93 17.36 -8.33 5.13
CA LEU A 93 16.20 -7.48 5.38
C LEU A 93 14.92 -8.30 5.64
N LEU A 94 14.80 -9.47 5.01
CA LEU A 94 13.66 -10.39 5.19
C LEU A 94 13.56 -10.97 6.60
N LEU A 95 14.64 -10.93 7.38
CA LEU A 95 14.68 -11.41 8.77
C LEU A 95 14.18 -10.34 9.76
N ILE A 96 14.06 -9.09 9.33
CA ILE A 96 13.64 -7.99 10.18
C ILE A 96 12.14 -8.11 10.45
N GLU A 97 11.80 -8.46 11.68
CA GLU A 97 10.45 -8.50 12.20
C GLU A 97 10.01 -7.12 12.67
N THR A 98 8.71 -6.84 12.57
CA THR A 98 8.13 -5.59 13.07
C THR A 98 7.06 -5.90 14.11
N LYS A 99 7.13 -5.23 15.26
CA LYS A 99 6.15 -5.36 16.35
C LYS A 99 5.59 -4.00 16.71
N THR A 100 4.28 -3.91 16.84
CA THR A 100 3.60 -2.67 17.25
C THR A 100 3.75 -2.47 18.76
N ASN A 101 4.04 -1.25 19.19
CA ASN A 101 4.21 -0.87 20.60
C ASN A 101 3.36 0.36 20.94
N LYS A 102 3.25 0.72 22.23
CA LYS A 102 2.51 1.92 22.66
C LYS A 102 3.18 3.18 22.09
N GLY A 103 2.59 3.74 21.03
CA GLY A 103 3.06 4.98 20.40
C GLY A 103 3.99 4.81 19.19
N GLY A 104 4.24 3.59 18.71
CA GLY A 104 5.09 3.36 17.54
C GLY A 104 5.16 1.90 17.13
N PHE A 105 6.23 1.53 16.45
CA PHE A 105 6.56 0.14 16.20
C PHE A 105 8.07 -0.09 16.29
N THR A 106 8.47 -1.32 16.55
CA THR A 106 9.85 -1.72 16.79
C THR A 106 10.29 -2.69 15.71
N LEU A 107 11.46 -2.44 15.13
CA LEU A 107 12.14 -3.36 14.23
C LEU A 107 13.06 -4.28 15.04
N ILE A 108 12.95 -5.58 14.82
CA ILE A 108 13.69 -6.61 15.53
C ILE A 108 14.43 -7.42 14.49
N SER A 109 15.75 -7.48 14.59
CA SER A 109 16.59 -8.34 13.77
C SER A 109 17.34 -9.33 14.67
N PRO A 110 17.60 -10.56 14.20
CA PRO A 110 18.40 -11.52 14.94
C PRO A 110 19.79 -10.94 15.29
N GLY A 111 20.19 -11.05 16.56
CA GLY A 111 21.51 -10.64 17.03
C GLY A 111 21.73 -9.12 17.17
N THR A 112 20.69 -8.29 17.00
CA THR A 112 20.79 -6.83 17.16
C THR A 112 19.82 -6.31 18.21
N VAL A 113 20.14 -5.15 18.79
CA VAL A 113 19.22 -4.44 19.69
C VAL A 113 17.95 -4.02 18.92
N PRO A 114 16.74 -4.22 19.49
CA PRO A 114 15.50 -3.77 18.87
C PRO A 114 15.49 -2.24 18.65
N LEU A 115 15.14 -1.81 17.44
CA LEU A 115 15.06 -0.40 17.07
C LEU A 115 13.62 0.10 17.20
N GLY A 116 13.35 0.95 18.19
CA GLY A 116 12.05 1.60 18.38
C GLY A 116 11.88 2.80 17.44
N ILE A 117 10.79 2.82 16.68
CA ILE A 117 10.48 3.87 15.72
C ILE A 117 9.13 4.48 16.09
N THR A 118 9.14 5.80 16.29
CA THR A 118 7.94 6.61 16.47
C THR A 118 7.67 7.32 15.17
N ILE A 119 6.49 7.10 14.57
CA ILE A 119 6.10 7.83 13.37
C ILE A 119 5.70 9.24 13.80
N PRO A 120 6.33 10.30 13.27
CA PRO A 120 5.94 11.67 13.54
C PRO A 120 4.50 11.87 13.06
N LYS A 121 3.69 12.55 13.89
CA LYS A 121 2.38 13.02 13.44
C LYS A 121 2.65 14.16 12.47
N LEU A 122 2.20 14.00 11.23
CA LEU A 122 2.40 14.95 10.14
C LEU A 122 1.98 16.36 10.61
N GLY A 123 2.96 17.20 10.92
CA GLY A 123 2.75 18.54 11.45
C GLY A 123 2.96 19.57 10.36
N ASN A 124 1.99 19.76 9.47
CA ASN A 124 1.91 20.81 8.43
C ASN A 124 3.16 21.10 7.55
N SER A 125 4.24 20.32 7.67
CA SER A 125 5.49 20.47 6.93
C SER A 125 5.75 19.21 6.13
N ARG A 126 6.22 19.38 4.89
CA ARG A 126 6.00 18.41 3.81
C ARG A 126 6.89 17.17 3.83
N GLU A 127 7.88 17.04 4.70
CA GLU A 127 8.80 15.88 4.66
C GLU A 127 9.38 15.57 6.06
N ASP A 128 8.62 14.86 6.90
CA ASP A 128 9.13 14.35 8.17
C ASP A 128 9.78 12.97 7.96
N TYR A 129 11.08 12.92 7.64
CA TYR A 129 11.84 11.66 7.62
C TYR A 129 12.29 11.29 9.03
N VAL A 130 12.00 10.07 9.47
CA VAL A 130 12.64 9.50 10.66
C VAL A 130 14.00 8.96 10.24
N VAL A 131 15.06 9.73 10.53
CA VAL A 131 16.44 9.27 10.35
C VAL A 131 16.87 8.53 11.60
N CYS A 132 16.80 7.20 11.56
CA CYS A 132 17.43 6.36 12.57
C CYS A 132 18.87 6.07 12.14
N VAL A 133 19.82 6.88 12.60
CA VAL A 133 21.25 6.56 12.53
C VAL A 133 21.55 5.56 13.64
N PRO A 134 22.34 4.49 13.40
CA PRO A 134 22.80 3.62 14.49
C PRO A 134 23.65 4.45 15.45
N SER A 135 23.04 4.91 16.55
CA SER A 135 23.74 5.62 17.61
C SER A 135 24.66 4.65 18.35
N HIS A 136 25.95 4.75 18.03
CA HIS A 136 27.11 4.29 18.79
C HIS A 136 26.87 3.06 19.69
N CYS A 137 26.96 1.87 19.09
CA CYS A 137 27.38 0.68 19.83
C CYS A 137 28.92 0.64 19.83
N TYR A 138 29.54 1.39 20.74
CA TYR A 138 30.97 1.30 21.03
C TYR A 138 31.16 0.45 22.29
N LEU A 139 31.66 -0.78 22.13
CA LEU A 139 32.62 -1.52 23.00
C LEU A 139 32.76 -2.98 22.53
N PRO A 140 33.90 -3.66 22.77
CA PRO A 140 34.91 -3.88 21.74
C PRO A 140 35.01 -5.36 21.37
N HIS A 141 34.41 -5.72 20.24
CA HIS A 141 34.95 -6.68 19.27
C HIS A 141 34.01 -6.68 18.06
N LEU A 142 34.42 -5.95 17.02
CA LEU A 142 33.90 -5.94 15.65
C LEU A 142 32.37 -5.97 15.45
N MET A 143 31.80 -4.81 15.13
CA MET A 143 30.93 -4.74 13.97
C MET A 143 31.14 -3.41 13.25
N TYR A 144 32.31 -3.29 12.63
CA TYR A 144 32.49 -2.37 11.51
C TYR A 144 31.71 -2.94 10.32
N PHE A 145 30.81 -2.15 9.72
CA PHE A 145 30.52 -2.30 8.30
C PHE A 145 31.68 -1.62 7.56
N GLN A 146 32.83 -2.30 7.58
CA GLN A 146 33.94 -1.95 6.70
C GLN A 146 33.66 -2.60 5.36
N ASP A 147 33.97 -1.87 4.30
CA ASP A 147 33.94 -2.30 2.91
C ASP A 147 34.29 -3.79 2.79
N VAL A 148 33.31 -4.57 2.36
CA VAL A 148 33.57 -5.89 1.81
C VAL A 148 33.33 -5.74 0.32
N GLU A 149 34.43 -5.48 -0.41
CA GLU A 149 34.51 -5.88 -1.82
C GLU A 149 34.05 -7.33 -1.91
N TRP A 150 32.99 -7.60 -2.69
CA TRP A 150 32.82 -8.69 -3.65
C TRP A 150 31.56 -8.42 -4.49
#